data_AF-A0A519F7K2-F1
#
_entry.id   AF-A0A519F7K2-F1
#
_cell.length_a   1.000
_cell.length_b   1.000
_cell.length_c   1.000
_cell.angle_alpha   90.00
_cell.angle_beta   90.00
_cell.angle_gamma   90.00
#
_symmetry.space_group_name_H-M   'P 1'
#
loop_
_entity.id
_entity.type
_entity.pdbx_description
1 polymer ?
#
loop_
_entity_poly.entity_id
_entity_poly.type
_entity_poly.pdbx_seq_one_letter_code
_entity_poly.pdbx_strand_id
1 'polypeptide(L)'
;MTKKLRSAAWFGSADKNGFMYRSWMKNQGIPDHEFDGRPIIGICNTWSELTPCNAHFRKIAEHVKRGISEAGGFPVEFPVFSNGESNLRPTAMLTRNLASMDVEEAIRGNPIDGVVLLTGCDKTTPALLMGAASCDVPTIVVTGGPMLNGKLDGKDIGSGTAVWRLHEAMKAGEI
;
A
#
# COMPACT_ATOMS: atom_id res chain seq x y z
N MET A 1 17.08 27.89 0.60
CA MET A 1 17.32 26.80 1.58
C MET A 1 16.27 25.74 1.34
N THR A 2 16.66 24.53 0.96
CA THR A 2 15.74 23.38 0.89
C THR A 2 15.23 23.08 2.30
N LYS A 3 13.90 22.91 2.43
CA LYS A 3 13.25 22.63 3.72
C LYS A 3 13.78 21.30 4.28
N LYS A 4 14.21 21.28 5.55
CA LYS A 4 14.66 20.05 6.22
C LYS A 4 13.46 19.09 6.35
N LEU A 5 13.60 17.89 5.81
CA LEU A 5 12.58 16.84 5.86
C LEU A 5 12.61 16.08 7.18
N ARG A 6 11.55 15.32 7.50
CA ARG A 6 11.43 14.63 8.80
C ARG A 6 12.35 13.42 8.90
N SER A 7 12.65 12.76 7.78
CA SER A 7 13.64 11.68 7.68
C SER A 7 15.03 12.11 8.17
N ALA A 8 15.35 13.40 8.13
CA ALA A 8 16.62 13.93 8.66
C ALA A 8 16.76 13.76 10.19
N ALA A 9 15.69 13.50 10.93
CA ALA A 9 15.76 13.15 12.35
C ALA A 9 16.34 11.74 12.57
N TRP A 10 16.26 10.86 11.57
CA TRP A 10 16.89 9.53 11.57
C TRP A 10 18.24 9.57 10.85
N PHE A 11 18.29 10.12 9.65
CA PHE A 11 19.45 9.96 8.77
C PHE A 11 20.31 11.21 8.61
N GLY A 12 19.90 12.35 9.15
CA GLY A 12 20.59 13.63 8.92
C GLY A 12 21.74 13.94 9.88
N SER A 13 21.79 13.32 11.06
CA SER A 13 22.83 13.61 12.06
C SER A 13 24.10 12.78 11.84
N ALA A 14 25.26 13.39 12.09
CA ALA A 14 26.56 12.70 12.12
C ALA A 14 26.88 12.08 13.49
N ASP A 15 25.89 11.99 14.38
CA ASP A 15 26.05 11.42 15.72
C ASP A 15 25.88 9.89 15.72
N LYS A 16 26.00 9.29 16.90
CA LYS A 16 25.83 7.84 17.11
C LYS A 16 24.48 7.33 16.57
N ASN A 17 23.40 8.08 16.78
CA ASN A 17 22.06 7.66 16.39
C ASN A 17 21.91 7.70 14.87
N GLY A 18 22.32 8.79 14.22
CA GLY A 18 22.27 8.90 12.77
C GLY A 18 23.15 7.87 12.07
N PHE A 19 24.35 7.62 12.60
CA PHE A 19 25.21 6.54 12.13
C PHE A 19 24.53 5.17 12.25
N MET A 20 23.93 4.87 13.41
CA MET A 20 23.21 3.61 13.66
C MET A 20 22.04 3.42 12.68
N TYR A 21 21.19 4.43 12.48
CA TYR A 21 20.05 4.30 11.57
C TYR A 21 20.50 4.08 10.12
N ARG A 22 21.49 4.84 9.63
CA ARG A 22 22.03 4.66 8.28
C ARG A 22 22.72 3.31 8.11
N SER A 23 23.50 2.85 9.08
CA SER A 23 24.24 1.58 8.97
C SER A 23 23.31 0.38 8.84
N TRP A 24 22.21 0.36 9.60
CA TRP A 24 21.19 -0.68 9.49
C TRP A 24 20.49 -0.68 8.13
N MET A 25 20.16 0.49 7.58
CA MET A 25 19.56 0.55 6.23
C MET A 25 20.54 0.09 5.15
N LYS A 26 21.83 0.45 5.26
CA LYS A 26 22.87 0.09 4.27
C LYS A 26 23.14 -1.40 4.14
N ASN A 27 22.73 -2.25 5.09
CA ASN A 27 22.92 -3.70 5.01
C ASN A 27 22.22 -4.34 3.78
N GLN A 28 21.26 -3.65 3.18
CA GLN A 28 20.56 -4.04 1.95
C GLN A 28 21.32 -3.68 0.66
N GLY A 29 22.52 -3.10 0.76
CA GLY A 29 23.29 -2.62 -0.40
C GLY A 29 22.91 -1.20 -0.86
N ILE A 30 22.28 -0.41 0.00
CA ILE A 30 21.92 0.99 -0.28
C ILE A 30 23.19 1.87 -0.16
N PRO A 31 23.54 2.68 -1.17
CA PRO A 31 24.72 3.54 -1.11
C PRO A 31 24.51 4.75 -0.19
N ASP A 32 25.61 5.32 0.33
CA ASP A 32 25.55 6.43 1.30
C ASP A 32 24.84 7.69 0.78
N HIS A 33 24.96 7.98 -0.52
CA HIS A 33 24.37 9.17 -1.11
C HIS A 33 22.83 9.15 -1.12
N GLU A 34 22.17 8.01 -0.90
CA GLU A 34 20.71 7.96 -0.73
C GLU A 34 20.25 8.62 0.58
N PHE A 35 21.17 8.87 1.53
CA PHE A 35 20.88 9.51 2.81
C PHE A 35 21.31 10.99 2.85
N ASP A 36 21.47 11.63 1.69
CA ASP A 36 21.92 13.04 1.53
C ASP A 36 20.85 14.09 1.89
N GLY A 37 19.65 13.66 2.31
CA GLY A 37 18.53 14.52 2.64
C GLY A 37 17.47 14.64 1.55
N ARG A 38 17.59 13.87 0.46
CA ARG A 38 16.50 13.64 -0.50
C ARG A 38 15.25 13.06 0.18
N PRO A 39 14.05 13.25 -0.41
CA PRO A 39 12.82 12.72 0.16
C PRO A 39 12.80 11.19 0.21
N ILE A 40 12.47 10.64 1.38
CA ILE A 40 12.21 9.20 1.53
C ILE A 40 10.72 8.95 1.32
N ILE A 41 10.40 8.20 0.27
CA ILE A 41 9.01 7.95 -0.14
C ILE A 41 8.62 6.53 0.24
N GLY A 42 7.68 6.42 1.17
CA GLY A 42 7.10 5.15 1.58
C GLY A 42 6.10 4.64 0.53
N ILE A 43 6.19 3.37 0.16
CA ILE A 43 5.21 2.69 -0.68
C ILE A 43 4.43 1.74 0.22
N CYS A 44 3.26 2.20 0.66
CA CYS A 44 2.37 1.46 1.54
C CYS A 44 1.63 0.40 0.73
N ASN A 45 2.07 -0.86 0.86
CA ASN A 45 1.63 -1.95 0.00
C ASN A 45 0.64 -2.87 0.72
N THR A 46 -0.56 -3.00 0.16
CA THR A 46 -1.61 -3.94 0.62
C THR A 46 -1.62 -5.26 -0.16
N TRP A 47 -0.51 -5.62 -0.79
CA TRP A 47 -0.33 -6.92 -1.41
C TRP A 47 -0.39 -8.06 -0.37
N SER A 48 -1.12 -9.12 -0.68
CA SER A 48 -1.08 -10.39 0.04
C SER A 48 -1.63 -11.49 -0.87
N GLU A 49 -1.08 -12.69 -0.78
CA GLU A 49 -1.67 -13.86 -1.44
C GLU A 49 -3.09 -14.18 -0.90
N LEU A 50 -3.41 -13.71 0.31
CA LEU A 50 -4.75 -13.80 0.90
C LEU A 50 -5.70 -12.69 0.45
N THR A 51 -5.23 -11.70 -0.32
CA THR A 51 -6.05 -10.59 -0.85
C THR A 51 -5.91 -10.53 -2.38
N PRO A 52 -6.63 -11.41 -3.11
CA PRO A 52 -6.42 -11.61 -4.55
C PRO A 52 -6.69 -10.38 -5.40
N CYS A 53 -7.58 -9.47 -4.95
CA CYS A 53 -7.83 -8.19 -5.63
C CYS A 53 -6.56 -7.31 -5.77
N ASN A 54 -5.57 -7.52 -4.90
CA ASN A 54 -4.33 -6.75 -4.84
C ASN A 54 -3.10 -7.58 -5.27
N ALA A 55 -3.30 -8.77 -5.85
CA ALA A 55 -2.22 -9.74 -6.11
C ALA A 55 -1.09 -9.20 -7.01
N HIS A 56 -1.39 -8.25 -7.90
CA HIS A 56 -0.43 -7.62 -8.81
C HIS A 56 0.32 -6.42 -8.22
N PHE A 57 0.08 -6.06 -6.96
CA PHE A 57 0.63 -4.83 -6.39
C PHE A 57 2.15 -4.85 -6.22
N ARG A 58 2.80 -6.02 -6.08
CA ARG A 58 4.26 -6.10 -6.13
C ARG A 58 4.82 -5.53 -7.43
N LYS A 59 4.15 -5.80 -8.57
CA LYS A 59 4.56 -5.25 -9.87
C LYS A 59 4.33 -3.74 -9.96
N ILE A 60 3.19 -3.26 -9.45
CA ILE A 60 2.89 -1.83 -9.37
C ILE A 60 3.92 -1.10 -8.49
N ALA A 61 4.26 -1.66 -7.34
CA ALA A 61 5.26 -1.12 -6.43
C ALA A 61 6.62 -0.93 -7.13
N GLU A 62 7.07 -1.89 -7.94
CA GLU A 62 8.29 -1.74 -8.74
C GLU A 62 8.24 -0.58 -9.74
N HIS A 63 7.09 -0.33 -10.38
CA HIS A 63 6.92 0.84 -11.25
C HIS A 63 6.93 2.15 -10.45
N VAL A 64 6.30 2.18 -9.27
CA VAL A 64 6.31 3.33 -8.36
C VAL A 64 7.73 3.63 -7.87
N LYS A 65 8.50 2.60 -7.47
CA LYS A 65 9.91 2.74 -7.06
C LYS A 65 10.74 3.43 -8.15
N ARG A 66 10.61 2.98 -9.41
CA ARG A 66 11.33 3.58 -10.54
C ARG A 66 10.98 5.06 -10.71
N GLY A 67 9.69 5.41 -10.68
CA GLY A 67 9.27 6.81 -10.80
C GLY A 67 9.80 7.70 -9.67
N ILE A 68 9.85 7.19 -8.43
CA ILE A 68 10.44 7.90 -7.28
C ILE A 68 11.95 8.12 -7.50
N SER A 69 12.67 7.07 -7.90
CA SER A 69 14.12 7.17 -8.16
C SER A 69 14.45 8.10 -9.34
N GLU A 70 13.67 8.07 -10.42
CA GLU A 70 13.80 8.98 -11.57
C GLU A 70 13.57 10.45 -11.16
N ALA A 71 12.70 10.69 -10.19
CA ALA A 71 12.47 12.02 -9.60
C ALA A 71 13.50 12.42 -8.53
N GLY A 72 14.50 11.57 -8.24
CA GLY A 72 15.55 11.83 -7.26
C GLY A 72 15.16 11.60 -5.80
N GLY A 73 14.08 10.86 -5.54
CA GLY A 73 13.71 10.39 -4.21
C GLY A 73 14.28 9.01 -3.88
N PHE A 74 14.23 8.64 -2.60
CA PHE A 74 14.61 7.31 -2.13
C PHE A 74 13.35 6.47 -1.81
N PRO A 75 12.98 5.48 -2.64
CA PRO A 75 11.79 4.68 -2.40
C PRO A 75 12.02 3.56 -1.37
N VAL A 76 11.10 3.41 -0.44
CA VAL A 76 11.07 2.30 0.53
C VAL A 76 9.68 1.67 0.55
N GLU A 77 9.59 0.37 0.28
CA GLU A 77 8.32 -0.36 0.33
C GLU A 77 8.11 -0.97 1.71
N PHE A 78 6.89 -0.87 2.24
CA PHE A 78 6.51 -1.51 3.50
C PHE A 78 5.10 -2.10 3.40
N PRO A 79 4.88 -3.32 3.94
CA PRO A 79 3.57 -3.93 3.99
C PRO A 79 2.73 -3.34 5.14
N VAL A 80 1.41 -3.38 4.97
CA VAL A 80 0.42 -3.12 6.03
C VAL A 80 -0.68 -4.17 5.97
N PHE A 81 -1.52 -4.23 7.00
CA PHE A 81 -2.67 -5.13 7.05
C PHE A 81 -3.55 -4.99 5.81
N SER A 82 -3.74 -6.09 5.08
CA SER A 82 -4.51 -6.12 3.83
C SER A 82 -5.89 -6.70 4.06
N ASN A 83 -6.92 -5.84 4.01
CA ASN A 83 -8.31 -6.23 4.21
C ASN A 83 -8.91 -6.90 2.97
N GLY A 84 -8.65 -8.20 2.79
CA GLY A 84 -9.28 -9.00 1.73
C GLY A 84 -10.76 -9.29 2.00
N GLU A 85 -11.67 -8.57 1.34
CA GLU A 85 -13.14 -8.72 1.47
C GLU A 85 -13.61 -10.16 1.26
N SER A 86 -13.00 -10.87 0.30
CA SER A 86 -13.41 -12.22 -0.07
C SER A 86 -13.11 -13.28 1.01
N ASN A 87 -12.10 -13.05 1.85
CA ASN A 87 -11.53 -14.09 2.72
C ASN A 87 -11.70 -13.80 4.21
N LEU A 88 -11.79 -12.53 4.62
CA LEU A 88 -11.88 -12.16 6.04
C LEU A 88 -13.26 -12.46 6.63
N ARG A 89 -13.25 -13.01 7.86
CA ARG A 89 -14.44 -13.27 8.67
C ARG A 89 -14.33 -12.52 10.01
N PRO A 90 -15.44 -12.05 10.61
CA PRO A 90 -16.82 -12.16 10.13
C PRO A 90 -17.15 -11.22 8.95
N THR A 91 -16.41 -10.13 8.78
CA THR A 91 -16.45 -9.24 7.60
C THR A 91 -15.17 -8.40 7.60
N ALA A 92 -14.63 -8.06 6.43
CA ALA A 92 -13.45 -7.20 6.33
C ALA A 92 -13.69 -5.78 6.86
N MET A 93 -14.94 -5.34 6.98
CA MET A 93 -15.28 -4.05 7.61
C MET A 93 -14.78 -3.97 9.06
N LEU A 94 -14.82 -5.09 9.79
CA LEU A 94 -14.43 -5.14 11.21
C LEU A 94 -12.95 -4.77 11.41
N THR A 95 -12.10 -5.12 10.46
CA THR A 95 -10.65 -4.88 10.53
C THR A 95 -10.19 -3.64 9.76
N ARG A 96 -11.10 -2.84 9.19
CA ARG A 96 -10.74 -1.58 8.51
C ARG A 96 -10.03 -0.61 9.45
N ASN A 97 -10.54 -0.45 10.67
CA ASN A 97 -9.94 0.47 11.65
C ASN A 97 -8.58 -0.04 12.13
N LEU A 98 -8.42 -1.37 12.26
CA LEU A 98 -7.15 -1.98 12.58
C LEU A 98 -6.10 -1.65 11.52
N ALA A 99 -6.44 -1.83 10.24
CA ALA A 99 -5.55 -1.48 9.14
C ALA A 99 -5.22 0.02 9.09
N SER A 100 -6.18 0.89 9.42
CA SER A 100 -5.94 2.33 9.53
C SER A 100 -4.92 2.67 10.63
N MET A 101 -5.00 2.02 11.80
CA MET A 101 -4.04 2.23 12.89
C MET A 101 -2.66 1.69 12.51
N ASP A 102 -2.59 0.54 11.84
CA ASP A 102 -1.34 -0.02 11.32
C ASP A 102 -0.66 0.94 10.33
N VAL A 103 -1.41 1.49 9.38
CA VAL A 103 -0.91 2.50 8.42
C VAL A 103 -0.41 3.76 9.13
N GLU A 104 -1.19 4.29 10.08
CA GLU A 104 -0.83 5.49 10.83
C GLU A 104 0.52 5.31 11.57
N GLU A 105 0.66 4.22 12.31
CA GLU A 105 1.89 3.96 13.08
C GLU A 105 3.07 3.59 12.18
N ALA A 106 2.83 2.85 11.09
CA ALA A 106 3.87 2.56 10.11
C ALA A 106 4.42 3.83 9.46
N ILE A 107 3.60 4.84 9.18
CA ILE A 107 4.05 6.12 8.63
C ILE A 107 4.73 6.97 9.72
N ARG A 108 4.07 7.16 10.86
CA ARG A 108 4.53 8.05 11.94
C ARG A 108 5.85 7.56 12.56
N GLY A 109 5.98 6.24 12.75
CA GLY A 109 7.13 5.62 13.42
C GLY A 109 8.38 5.46 12.54
N ASN A 110 8.25 5.53 11.21
CA ASN A 110 9.35 5.33 10.27
C ASN A 110 9.79 6.65 9.61
N PRO A 111 11.01 6.74 9.04
CA PRO A 111 11.56 7.94 8.42
C PRO A 111 10.98 8.21 7.01
N ILE A 112 9.65 8.30 6.89
CA ILE A 112 8.91 8.54 5.65
C ILE A 112 8.56 10.03 5.51
N ASP A 113 8.95 10.68 4.42
CA ASP A 113 8.65 12.10 4.15
C ASP A 113 7.38 12.30 3.31
N GLY A 114 6.98 11.28 2.55
CA GLY A 114 5.73 11.22 1.81
C GLY A 114 5.38 9.77 1.48
N VAL A 115 4.12 9.49 1.17
CA VAL A 115 3.63 8.11 1.02
C VAL A 115 2.78 7.92 -0.24
N VAL A 116 3.02 6.79 -0.92
CA VAL A 116 2.16 6.27 -1.99
C VAL A 116 1.32 5.14 -1.41
N LEU A 117 0.00 5.27 -1.50
CA LEU A 117 -0.97 4.29 -1.00
C LEU A 117 -1.40 3.37 -2.15
N LEU A 118 -0.96 2.11 -2.13
CA LEU A 118 -1.43 1.11 -3.09
C LEU A 118 -2.75 0.50 -2.59
N THR A 119 -3.85 0.86 -3.25
CA THR A 119 -5.23 0.56 -2.82
C THR A 119 -5.98 -0.24 -3.88
N GLY A 120 -6.89 -1.12 -3.46
CA GLY A 120 -7.67 -1.96 -4.37
C GLY A 120 -8.92 -2.53 -3.72
N CYS A 121 -8.78 -3.68 -3.06
CA CYS A 121 -9.87 -4.37 -2.37
C CYS A 121 -10.66 -3.43 -1.43
N ASP A 122 -11.97 -3.59 -1.36
CA ASP A 122 -12.96 -2.71 -0.71
C ASP A 122 -12.44 -1.81 0.42
N LYS A 123 -11.91 -2.42 1.49
CA LYS A 123 -11.59 -1.71 2.73
C LYS A 123 -10.18 -1.14 2.75
N THR A 124 -9.32 -1.51 1.79
CA THR A 124 -7.94 -1.01 1.72
C THR A 124 -7.90 0.48 1.42
N THR A 125 -8.71 0.97 0.47
CA THR A 125 -8.76 2.40 0.12
C THR A 125 -9.10 3.30 1.31
N PRO A 126 -10.23 3.11 2.02
CA PRO A 126 -10.54 3.95 3.18
C PRO A 126 -9.56 3.74 4.34
N ALA A 127 -9.08 2.52 4.60
CA ALA A 127 -8.15 2.28 5.69
C ALA A 127 -6.83 3.03 5.51
N LEU A 128 -6.23 2.95 4.31
CA LEU A 128 -4.96 3.63 4.02
C LEU A 128 -5.13 5.16 4.01
N LEU A 129 -6.22 5.66 3.46
CA LEU A 129 -6.52 7.11 3.48
C LEU A 129 -6.69 7.63 4.91
N MET A 130 -7.42 6.90 5.77
CA MET A 130 -7.61 7.28 7.17
C MET A 130 -6.27 7.33 7.92
N GLY A 131 -5.45 6.28 7.82
CA GLY A 131 -4.15 6.23 8.51
C GLY A 131 -3.19 7.32 8.03
N ALA A 132 -3.10 7.55 6.72
CA ALA A 132 -2.25 8.61 6.16
C ALA A 132 -2.76 10.02 6.53
N ALA A 133 -4.08 10.23 6.55
CA ALA A 133 -4.67 11.51 6.96
C ALA A 133 -4.35 11.86 8.43
N SER A 134 -4.28 10.86 9.33
CA SER A 134 -3.86 11.06 10.72
C SER A 134 -2.39 11.48 10.87
N CYS A 135 -1.55 11.22 9.86
CA CYS A 135 -0.14 11.60 9.84
C CYS A 135 0.14 12.94 9.15
N ASP A 136 -0.75 13.37 8.25
CA ASP A 136 -0.65 14.61 7.48
C ASP A 136 0.69 14.78 6.73
N VAL A 137 1.22 13.68 6.21
CA VAL A 137 2.37 13.70 5.27
C VAL A 137 1.86 13.79 3.83
N PRO A 138 2.63 14.37 2.88
CA PRO A 138 2.30 14.33 1.45
C PRO A 138 1.94 12.92 0.99
N THR A 139 0.72 12.75 0.49
CA THR A 139 0.12 11.44 0.22
C THR A 139 -0.51 11.40 -1.16
N ILE A 140 -0.34 10.29 -1.88
CA ILE A 140 -1.03 10.03 -3.15
C ILE A 140 -1.53 8.59 -3.21
N VAL A 141 -2.69 8.37 -3.84
CA VAL A 141 -3.28 7.05 -4.03
C VAL A 141 -2.96 6.53 -5.42
N VAL A 142 -2.59 5.25 -5.51
CA VAL A 142 -2.54 4.48 -6.77
C VAL A 142 -3.52 3.32 -6.62
N THR A 143 -4.51 3.27 -7.52
CA THR A 143 -5.51 2.20 -7.54
C THR A 143 -5.02 1.00 -8.34
N GLY A 144 -5.31 -0.21 -7.87
CA GLY A 144 -5.05 -1.46 -8.58
C GLY A 144 -5.77 -1.62 -9.91
N GLY A 145 -6.98 -1.06 -10.00
CA GLY A 145 -7.89 -1.20 -11.14
C GLY A 145 -8.85 -2.39 -11.02
N PRO A 146 -9.93 -2.40 -11.82
CA PRO A 146 -10.88 -3.50 -11.85
C PRO A 146 -10.34 -4.71 -12.62
N MET A 147 -10.97 -5.87 -12.41
CA MET A 147 -10.77 -7.04 -13.26
C MET A 147 -11.35 -6.79 -14.67
N LEU A 148 -10.88 -7.59 -15.64
CA LEU A 148 -11.51 -7.66 -16.96
C LEU A 148 -12.92 -8.27 -16.86
N ASN A 149 -13.73 -8.08 -17.90
CA ASN A 149 -15.08 -8.66 -17.96
C ASN A 149 -15.02 -10.20 -17.94
N GLY A 150 -15.82 -10.82 -17.08
CA GLY A 150 -16.08 -12.25 -17.12
C GLY A 150 -17.06 -12.60 -18.24
N LYS A 151 -16.93 -13.80 -18.82
CA LYS A 151 -17.82 -14.30 -19.88
C LYS A 151 -18.41 -15.65 -19.49
N LEU A 152 -19.73 -15.79 -19.66
CA LEU A 152 -20.47 -17.05 -19.51
C LEU A 152 -21.48 -17.16 -20.65
N ASP A 153 -21.42 -18.24 -21.42
CA ASP A 153 -22.28 -18.50 -22.59
C ASP A 153 -22.34 -17.33 -23.58
N GLY A 154 -21.17 -16.75 -23.86
CA GLY A 154 -21.04 -15.60 -24.76
C GLY A 154 -21.54 -14.26 -24.21
N LYS A 155 -22.07 -14.21 -22.98
CA LYS A 155 -22.57 -12.99 -22.33
C LYS A 155 -21.61 -12.47 -21.26
N ASP A 156 -21.59 -11.16 -21.07
CA ASP A 156 -20.86 -10.53 -19.97
C ASP A 156 -21.48 -10.88 -18.60
N ILE A 157 -20.62 -11.15 -17.63
CA ILE A 157 -20.99 -11.34 -16.23
C ILE A 157 -20.13 -10.45 -15.32
N GLY A 158 -20.79 -9.81 -14.36
CA GLY A 158 -20.13 -8.94 -13.38
C GLY A 158 -19.76 -9.70 -12.10
N SER A 159 -18.56 -9.45 -11.59
CA SER A 159 -18.11 -9.93 -10.27
C SER A 159 -19.08 -9.48 -9.17
N GLY A 160 -19.44 -10.38 -8.27
CA GLY A 160 -20.45 -10.16 -7.23
C GLY A 160 -21.89 -10.29 -7.74
N THR A 161 -22.29 -9.52 -8.76
CA THR A 161 -23.69 -9.54 -9.28
C THR A 161 -24.08 -10.92 -9.82
N ALA A 162 -23.16 -11.56 -10.56
CA ALA A 162 -23.42 -12.89 -11.11
C ALA A 162 -23.57 -13.98 -10.04
N VAL A 163 -22.89 -13.84 -8.89
CA VAL A 163 -22.99 -14.80 -7.77
C VAL A 163 -24.42 -14.90 -7.28
N TRP A 164 -25.05 -13.75 -7.01
CA TRP A 164 -26.45 -13.71 -6.54
C TRP A 164 -27.41 -14.29 -7.56
N ARG A 165 -27.29 -13.88 -8.84
CA ARG A 165 -28.16 -14.35 -9.92
C ARG A 165 -28.05 -15.86 -10.13
N LEU A 166 -26.83 -16.38 -10.21
CA LEU A 166 -26.58 -17.81 -10.44
C LEU A 166 -27.01 -18.65 -9.23
N HIS A 167 -26.80 -18.15 -8.02
CA HIS A 167 -27.27 -18.82 -6.81
C HIS A 167 -28.80 -18.98 -6.78
N GLU A 168 -29.55 -17.93 -7.16
CA GLU A 168 -31.02 -18.03 -7.22
C GLU A 168 -31.50 -18.94 -8.35
N ALA A 169 -30.85 -18.91 -9.53
CA ALA A 169 -31.16 -19.83 -10.64
C ALA A 169 -30.93 -21.31 -10.24
N MET A 170 -29.84 -21.59 -9.52
CA MET A 170 -29.55 -22.93 -8.98
C MET A 170 -30.65 -23.38 -8.00
N LYS A 171 -31.08 -22.51 -7.08
CA LYS A 171 -32.18 -22.81 -6.15
C LYS A 171 -33.51 -23.04 -6.85
N ALA A 172 -33.73 -22.39 -7.99
CA ALA A 172 -34.91 -22.58 -8.83
C ALA A 172 -34.85 -23.85 -9.71
N GLY A 173 -33.68 -24.52 -9.78
CA GLY A 173 -33.48 -25.70 -10.64
C GLY A 173 -33.35 -25.37 -12.13
N GLU A 174 -33.02 -24.12 -12.46
CA GLU A 174 -32.82 -23.66 -13.84
C GLU A 174 -31.41 -23.96 -14.38
N ILE A 175 -30.46 -24.18 -13.47
CA ILE A 175 -29.07 -24.61 -13.72
C ILE A 175 -28.62 -25.66 -12.70
#